data_AF-A0A354TJQ2-F1
#
_entry.id   AF-A0A354TJQ2-F1
#
_cell.length_a   1.000
_cell.length_b   1.000
_cell.length_c   1.000
_cell.angle_alpha   90.00
_cell.angle_beta   90.00
_cell.angle_gamma   90.00
#
_symmetry.space_group_name_H-M   'P 1'
#
loop_
_entity.id
_entity.type
_entity.pdbx_description
1 polymer ?
#
loop_
_entity_poly.entity_id
_entity_poly.type
_entity_poly.pdbx_seq_one_letter_code
_entity_poly.pdbx_strand_id
1 'polypeptide(L)'
;MIQLQKPLVGFVEAITRLQQQGHRLYCATDTDGPCLMKRRRVQKLEDFFREQCGKELFDGVFIGSETLGKRSKKTAPAKGGLGFIEFILKETGAKPGECVMVGDKAETDLLPAHAQGISTILVPNPDYPCDWPVQVQSLNELPDLVAALSFGVFVSYCHHDEPFVRRVEKALAREGVKLWRDKRDAYVGDDLERTIIDAIQSNPGFLVVLTRKSIQSEWVQREIKLAAKGSSSIFPIVAEEGVPLPAKIAHRLYADCSGDRFAEGIGRVMATIQQRRDSGHKRAKAPAKQVERKIL
;
A
#
# COMPACT_ATOMS: atom_id res chain seq x y z
N MET A 1 -2.59 37.05 10.02
CA MET A 1 -3.12 36.41 8.79
C MET A 1 -2.73 34.94 8.81
N ILE A 2 -3.68 34.03 9.04
CA ILE A 2 -3.42 32.60 8.80
C ILE A 2 -3.67 32.43 7.31
N GLN A 3 -2.61 32.36 6.51
CA GLN A 3 -2.68 31.91 5.13
C GLN A 3 -3.24 30.48 5.19
N LEU A 4 -4.54 30.33 4.96
CA LEU A 4 -5.12 29.05 4.64
C LEU A 4 -4.61 28.76 3.23
N GLN A 5 -3.61 27.88 3.13
CA GLN A 5 -3.28 27.28 1.84
C GLN A 5 -4.58 26.69 1.32
N LYS A 6 -5.10 27.26 0.22
CA LYS A 6 -6.28 26.72 -0.43
C LYS A 6 -5.97 25.28 -0.82
N PRO A 7 -6.90 24.32 -0.62
CA PRO A 7 -6.70 22.96 -1.08
C PRO A 7 -6.36 22.94 -2.56
N LEU A 8 -5.52 21.99 -2.96
CA LEU A 8 -5.15 21.80 -4.36
C LEU A 8 -6.40 21.52 -5.22
N VAL A 9 -6.29 21.82 -6.51
CA VAL A 9 -7.32 21.48 -7.50
C VAL A 9 -7.61 19.98 -7.44
N GLY A 10 -8.89 19.61 -7.48
CA GLY A 10 -9.32 18.20 -7.42
C GLY A 10 -9.39 17.62 -6.01
N PHE A 11 -9.00 18.34 -4.96
CA PHE A 11 -9.00 17.84 -3.58
C PHE A 11 -10.36 17.26 -3.16
N VAL A 12 -11.44 18.04 -3.33
CA VAL A 12 -12.77 17.65 -2.87
C VAL A 12 -13.25 16.39 -3.60
N GLU A 13 -13.08 16.35 -4.92
CA GLU A 13 -13.46 15.23 -5.77
C GLU A 13 -12.69 13.95 -5.42
N ALA A 14 -11.36 14.05 -5.33
CA ALA A 14 -10.48 12.92 -5.04
C ALA A 14 -10.81 12.30 -3.67
N ILE A 15 -10.94 13.13 -2.64
CA ILE A 15 -11.26 12.66 -1.29
C ILE A 15 -12.66 12.05 -1.23
N THR A 16 -13.64 12.67 -1.90
CA THR A 16 -15.01 12.13 -1.96
C THR A 16 -15.03 10.75 -2.62
N ARG A 17 -14.25 10.56 -3.71
CA ARG A 17 -14.13 9.27 -4.41
C ARG A 17 -13.52 8.19 -3.51
N LEU A 18 -12.48 8.52 -2.75
CA LEU A 18 -11.89 7.61 -1.76
C LEU A 18 -12.91 7.18 -0.69
N GLN A 19 -13.65 8.13 -0.12
CA GLN A 19 -14.68 7.83 0.88
C GLN A 19 -15.82 6.96 0.29
N GLN A 20 -16.26 7.22 -0.94
CA GLN A 20 -17.27 6.39 -1.64
C GLN A 20 -16.79 4.97 -1.95
N GLN A 21 -15.48 4.77 -2.07
CA GLN A 21 -14.86 3.46 -2.22
C GLN A 21 -14.70 2.71 -0.88
N GLY A 22 -15.03 3.36 0.24
CA GLY A 22 -14.97 2.78 1.58
C GLY A 22 -13.59 2.91 2.25
N HIS A 23 -12.70 3.75 1.72
CA HIS A 23 -11.42 4.03 2.38
C HIS A 23 -11.63 4.95 3.58
N ARG A 24 -10.96 4.61 4.69
CA ARG A 24 -10.88 5.45 5.88
C ARG A 24 -9.72 6.43 5.74
N LEU A 25 -9.93 7.67 6.16
CA LEU A 25 -8.97 8.76 6.00
C LEU A 25 -8.50 9.24 7.35
N TYR A 26 -7.19 9.27 7.55
CA TYR A 26 -6.57 9.74 8.78
C TYR A 26 -5.63 10.90 8.52
N CYS A 27 -5.64 11.90 9.39
CA CYS A 27 -4.68 12.99 9.35
C CYS A 27 -3.52 12.68 10.29
N ALA A 28 -2.28 12.69 9.77
CA ALA A 28 -1.06 12.52 10.55
C ALA A 28 -0.20 13.80 10.44
N THR A 29 -0.13 14.61 11.49
CA THR A 29 0.55 15.91 11.46
C THR A 29 1.37 16.16 12.72
N ASP A 30 2.33 17.09 12.67
CA ASP A 30 3.21 17.40 13.82
C ASP A 30 2.71 18.63 14.61
N THR A 31 3.22 18.80 15.84
CA THR A 31 3.12 20.03 16.64
C THR A 31 4.25 21.01 16.34
N ASP A 32 4.28 21.60 15.15
CA ASP A 32 5.16 22.74 14.89
C ASP A 32 4.40 24.06 15.00
N GLY A 33 4.74 24.85 16.02
CA GLY A 33 4.23 26.19 16.28
C GLY A 33 3.55 26.36 17.65
N PRO A 34 3.08 27.57 17.99
CA PRO A 34 2.40 27.84 19.25
C PRO A 34 1.24 26.87 19.49
N CYS A 35 1.07 26.48 20.76
CA CYS A 35 0.09 25.47 21.17
C CYS A 35 -1.28 25.69 20.51
N LEU A 36 -1.92 24.61 20.02
CA LEU A 36 -3.24 24.58 19.35
C LEU A 36 -3.33 25.11 17.90
N MET A 37 -2.27 25.66 17.31
CA MET A 37 -2.31 26.18 15.93
C MET A 37 -2.65 25.12 14.88
N LYS A 38 -2.02 23.94 14.97
CA LYS A 38 -2.22 22.83 14.01
C LYS A 38 -3.62 22.22 14.11
N ARG A 39 -4.11 21.97 15.33
CA ARG A 39 -5.48 21.52 15.57
C ARG A 39 -6.52 22.47 14.96
N ARG A 40 -6.32 23.79 15.09
CA ARG A 40 -7.17 24.79 14.41
C ARG A 40 -7.08 24.74 12.89
N ARG A 41 -5.91 24.47 12.31
CA ARG A 41 -5.76 24.33 10.85
C ARG A 41 -6.47 23.08 10.32
N VAL A 42 -6.33 21.95 11.03
CA VAL A 42 -7.06 20.72 10.68
C VAL A 42 -8.56 20.96 10.79
N GLN A 43 -9.05 21.59 11.87
CA GLN A 43 -10.47 21.90 12.02
C GLN A 43 -11.00 22.76 10.86
N LYS A 44 -10.26 23.81 10.47
CA LYS A 44 -10.65 24.64 9.32
C LYS A 44 -10.73 23.86 8.01
N LEU A 45 -9.83 22.89 7.81
CA LEU A 45 -9.86 22.02 6.63
C LEU A 45 -11.08 21.08 6.66
N GLU A 46 -11.42 20.53 7.83
CA GLU A 46 -12.64 19.74 8.00
C GLU A 46 -13.89 20.58 7.75
N ASP A 47 -13.96 21.79 8.31
CA ASP A 47 -15.11 22.68 8.15
C ASP A 47 -15.28 23.05 6.66
N PHE A 48 -14.20 23.40 5.97
CA PHE A 48 -14.20 23.62 4.53
C PHE A 48 -14.74 22.39 3.77
N PHE A 49 -14.22 21.19 4.05
CA PHE A 49 -14.67 19.98 3.36
C PHE A 49 -16.14 19.66 3.65
N ARG A 50 -16.57 19.87 4.90
CA ARG A 50 -17.96 19.67 5.34
C ARG A 50 -18.92 20.64 4.66
N GLU A 51 -18.52 21.90 4.47
CA GLU A 51 -19.31 22.87 3.70
C GLU A 51 -19.50 22.45 2.24
N GLN A 52 -18.51 21.79 1.64
CA GLN A 52 -18.59 21.34 0.24
C GLN A 52 -19.38 20.03 0.06
N CYS A 53 -19.24 19.07 0.99
CA CYS A 53 -19.73 17.69 0.81
C CYS A 53 -20.76 17.22 1.84
N GLY A 54 -21.01 17.99 2.91
CA GLY A 54 -21.88 17.60 4.01
C GLY A 54 -21.36 16.42 4.85
N LYS A 55 -20.07 16.09 4.76
CA LYS A 55 -19.44 14.95 5.44
C LYS A 55 -18.19 15.36 6.20
N GLU A 56 -17.81 14.57 7.20
CA GLU A 56 -16.50 14.68 7.85
C GLU A 56 -15.40 14.24 6.89
N LEU A 57 -14.24 14.89 7.01
CA LEU A 57 -13.08 14.63 6.17
C LEU A 57 -12.29 13.41 6.68
N PHE A 58 -11.96 13.39 7.98
CA PHE A 58 -11.11 12.37 8.58
C PHE A 58 -11.90 11.49 9.56
N ASP A 59 -11.63 10.19 9.53
CA ASP A 59 -12.04 9.21 10.55
C ASP A 59 -11.24 9.35 11.85
N GLY A 60 -10.10 10.06 11.81
CA GLY A 60 -9.27 10.33 12.97
C GLY A 60 -8.10 11.26 12.67
N VAL A 61 -7.68 12.03 13.67
CA VAL A 61 -6.59 13.01 13.57
C VAL A 61 -5.54 12.69 14.64
N PHE A 62 -4.31 12.46 14.20
CA PHE A 62 -3.14 12.18 15.02
C PHE A 62 -2.15 13.33 14.89
N ILE A 63 -1.88 13.98 16.03
CA ILE A 63 -0.95 15.10 16.11
C ILE A 63 0.24 14.67 16.98
N GLY A 64 1.44 14.68 16.42
CA GLY A 64 2.67 14.30 17.12
C GLY A 64 2.89 15.12 18.38
N SER A 65 3.41 14.51 19.44
CA SER A 65 3.66 15.14 20.75
C SER A 65 2.43 15.73 21.47
N GLU A 66 1.20 15.50 21.01
CA GLU A 66 -0.04 15.94 21.68
C GLU A 66 -0.67 14.79 22.51
N THR A 67 -1.31 15.13 23.63
CA THR A 67 -2.03 14.17 24.47
C THR A 67 -3.39 13.82 23.85
N LEU A 68 -3.71 12.52 23.73
CA LEU A 68 -5.00 12.07 23.19
C LEU A 68 -6.16 12.23 24.19
N GLY A 69 -6.65 13.46 24.35
CA GLY A 69 -7.85 13.76 25.12
C GLY A 69 -7.74 13.55 26.64
N LYS A 70 -8.74 14.03 27.40
CA LYS A 70 -8.71 14.09 28.87
C LYS A 70 -8.70 12.72 29.59
N ARG A 71 -8.95 11.62 28.88
CA ARG A 71 -9.04 10.25 29.45
C ARG A 71 -7.87 9.34 29.10
N SER A 72 -6.99 9.71 28.16
CA SER A 72 -5.79 8.94 27.83
C SER A 72 -4.56 9.58 28.46
N LYS A 73 -3.76 8.80 29.20
CA LYS A 73 -2.43 9.23 29.68
C LYS A 73 -1.34 9.12 28.60
N LYS A 74 -1.66 8.65 27.39
CA LYS A 74 -0.68 8.47 26.30
C LYS A 74 -0.53 9.74 25.47
N THR A 75 0.72 10.14 25.29
CA THR A 75 1.13 11.18 24.35
C THR A 75 1.50 10.51 23.03
N ALA A 76 1.05 11.06 21.90
CA ALA A 76 1.53 10.59 20.61
C ALA A 76 3.04 10.87 20.49
N PRO A 77 3.86 9.94 19.96
CA PRO A 77 5.27 10.21 19.71
C PRO A 77 5.47 11.42 18.79
N ALA A 78 6.67 12.00 18.78
CA ALA A 78 7.01 13.04 17.82
C ALA A 78 6.92 12.50 16.38
N LYS A 79 6.44 13.35 15.45
CA LYS A 79 6.35 12.97 14.04
C LYS A 79 7.75 12.82 13.44
N GLY A 80 7.88 11.99 12.40
CA GLY A 80 9.15 11.70 11.71
C GLY A 80 9.89 10.48 12.24
N GLY A 81 9.59 10.00 13.45
CA GLY A 81 10.08 8.73 13.96
C GLY A 81 9.19 7.54 13.58
N LEU A 82 9.76 6.32 13.58
CA LEU A 82 9.02 5.06 13.38
C LEU A 82 7.87 4.90 14.39
N GLY A 83 8.10 5.29 15.64
CA GLY A 83 7.13 5.14 16.73
C GLY A 83 5.83 5.90 16.51
N PHE A 84 5.82 6.99 15.74
CA PHE A 84 4.59 7.72 15.44
C PHE A 84 3.67 6.93 14.50
N ILE A 85 4.23 6.28 13.48
CA ILE A 85 3.46 5.43 12.57
C ILE A 85 2.96 4.18 13.28
N GLU A 86 3.80 3.53 14.08
CA GLU A 86 3.40 2.36 14.90
C GLU A 86 2.24 2.70 15.84
N PHE A 87 2.29 3.89 16.45
CA PHE A 87 1.22 4.39 17.28
C PHE A 87 -0.10 4.54 16.52
N ILE A 88 -0.07 5.14 15.31
CA ILE A 88 -1.26 5.29 14.46
C ILE A 88 -1.83 3.92 14.09
N LEU A 89 -1.00 2.99 13.64
CA LEU A 89 -1.43 1.63 13.28
C LEU A 89 -2.11 0.93 14.47
N LYS A 90 -1.55 1.09 15.67
CA LYS A 90 -2.10 0.51 16.90
C LYS A 90 -3.45 1.11 17.29
N GLU A 91 -3.60 2.42 17.23
CA GLU A 91 -4.85 3.11 17.62
C GLU A 91 -5.96 2.90 16.58
N THR A 92 -5.61 2.77 15.31
CA THR A 92 -6.58 2.51 14.22
C THR A 92 -6.93 1.03 14.05
N GLY A 93 -6.06 0.13 14.52
CA GLY A 93 -6.15 -1.31 14.28
C GLY A 93 -5.83 -1.71 12.83
N ALA A 94 -5.27 -0.79 12.03
CA ALA A 94 -4.97 -1.03 10.62
C ALA A 94 -3.67 -1.83 10.44
N LYS A 95 -3.60 -2.65 9.38
CA LYS A 95 -2.40 -3.39 9.02
C LYS A 95 -1.57 -2.61 7.99
N PRO A 96 -0.23 -2.60 8.07
CA PRO A 96 0.59 -1.83 7.14
C PRO A 96 0.30 -2.08 5.65
N GLY A 97 0.11 -3.34 5.26
CA GLY A 97 -0.18 -3.72 3.87
C GLY A 97 -1.55 -3.28 3.34
N GLU A 98 -2.45 -2.81 4.21
CA GLU A 98 -3.77 -2.28 3.85
C GLU A 98 -3.76 -0.74 3.82
N CYS A 99 -2.64 -0.12 4.20
CA CYS A 99 -2.51 1.32 4.36
C CYS A 99 -1.72 1.95 3.19
N VAL A 100 -2.12 3.18 2.86
CA VAL A 100 -1.35 4.08 1.98
C VAL A 100 -1.12 5.39 2.72
N MET A 101 0.14 5.79 2.86
CA MET A 101 0.54 7.08 3.38
C MET A 101 0.69 8.08 2.23
N VAL A 102 -0.01 9.20 2.31
CA VAL A 102 0.08 10.30 1.34
C VAL A 102 0.71 11.48 2.06
N GLY A 103 1.81 11.99 1.54
CA GLY A 103 2.57 13.05 2.19
C GLY A 103 3.40 13.85 1.20
N ASP A 104 3.83 15.03 1.62
CA ASP A 104 4.59 15.97 0.81
C ASP A 104 6.06 16.04 1.24
N LYS A 105 6.40 15.47 2.40
CA LYS A 105 7.76 15.38 2.91
C LYS A 105 8.23 13.94 2.99
N ALA A 106 9.14 13.56 2.09
CA ALA A 106 9.68 12.20 2.05
C ALA A 106 10.26 11.76 3.40
N GLU A 107 11.07 12.59 4.06
CA GLU A 107 11.80 12.20 5.28
C GLU A 107 10.89 11.97 6.49
N THR A 108 9.91 12.84 6.71
CA THR A 108 9.10 12.84 7.94
C THR A 108 7.78 12.09 7.80
N ASP A 109 7.24 11.99 6.59
CA ASP A 109 5.95 11.33 6.33
C ASP A 109 6.15 9.94 5.74
N LEU A 110 6.98 9.85 4.70
CA LEU A 110 6.98 8.69 3.81
C LEU A 110 8.00 7.64 4.23
N LEU A 111 9.24 8.03 4.58
CA LEU A 111 10.28 7.08 5.01
C LEU A 111 9.86 6.28 6.26
N PRO A 112 9.29 6.89 7.32
CA PRO A 112 8.86 6.14 8.49
C PRO A 112 7.69 5.19 8.16
N ALA A 113 6.75 5.63 7.32
CA ALA A 113 5.64 4.79 6.87
C ALA A 113 6.15 3.61 6.03
N HIS A 114 7.09 3.85 5.13
CA HIS A 114 7.68 2.80 4.32
C HIS A 114 8.47 1.78 5.13
N ALA A 115 9.20 2.24 6.14
CA ALA A 115 9.92 1.37 7.08
C ALA A 115 8.95 0.46 7.85
N GLN A 116 7.73 0.91 8.14
CA GLN A 116 6.67 0.09 8.74
C GLN A 116 5.94 -0.82 7.75
N GLY A 117 6.31 -0.79 6.48
CA GLY A 117 5.66 -1.59 5.44
C GLY A 117 4.33 -0.99 4.97
N ILE A 118 4.23 0.35 4.93
CA ILE A 118 3.10 1.07 4.34
C ILE A 118 3.43 1.51 2.90
N SER A 119 2.45 1.44 2.01
CA SER A 119 2.54 2.01 0.66
C SER A 119 2.53 3.53 0.73
N THR A 120 3.16 4.25 -0.19
CA THR A 120 3.47 5.67 0.01
C THR A 120 3.36 6.44 -1.28
N ILE A 121 2.71 7.60 -1.23
CA ILE A 121 2.51 8.51 -2.33
C ILE A 121 3.09 9.87 -1.94
N LEU A 122 4.02 10.37 -2.75
CA LEU A 122 4.57 11.70 -2.63
C LEU A 122 3.73 12.70 -3.44
N VAL A 123 3.20 13.71 -2.77
CA VAL A 123 2.55 14.84 -3.44
C VAL A 123 3.60 15.95 -3.63
N PRO A 124 3.72 16.54 -4.84
CA PRO A 124 4.68 17.59 -5.13
C PRO A 124 4.56 18.75 -4.14
N ASN A 125 5.69 19.11 -3.56
CA ASN A 125 5.84 20.33 -2.79
C ASN A 125 6.99 21.15 -3.36
N PRO A 126 6.73 22.36 -3.90
CA PRO A 126 7.77 23.24 -4.43
C PRO A 126 8.84 23.61 -3.39
N ASP A 127 8.48 23.66 -2.10
CA ASP A 127 9.38 24.01 -1.02
C ASP A 127 10.30 22.83 -0.62
N TYR A 128 9.94 21.59 -1.00
CA TYR A 128 10.66 20.37 -0.65
C TYR A 128 10.69 19.38 -1.84
N PRO A 129 11.42 19.71 -2.93
CA PRO A 129 11.57 18.78 -4.05
C PRO A 129 12.37 17.55 -3.61
N CYS A 130 11.77 16.37 -3.74
CA CYS A 130 12.43 15.10 -3.50
C CYS A 130 11.86 14.02 -4.43
N ASP A 131 12.67 13.03 -4.80
CA ASP A 131 12.23 11.89 -5.62
C ASP A 131 11.83 10.73 -4.71
N TRP A 132 10.56 10.26 -4.68
CA TRP A 132 10.28 8.99 -3.98
C TRP A 132 8.96 8.28 -4.31
N PRO A 133 8.97 6.94 -4.41
CA PRO A 133 9.01 6.21 -5.69
C PRO A 133 7.70 6.32 -6.51
N VAL A 134 6.71 7.04 -6.00
CA VAL A 134 5.38 7.24 -6.55
C VAL A 134 5.01 8.69 -6.25
N GLN A 135 4.97 9.52 -7.29
CA GLN A 135 4.60 10.93 -7.21
C GLN A 135 3.28 11.19 -7.93
N VAL A 136 2.47 12.10 -7.40
CA VAL A 136 1.18 12.48 -8.02
C VAL A 136 1.17 13.94 -8.42
N GLN A 137 1.08 14.23 -9.71
CA GLN A 137 1.05 15.62 -10.21
C GLN A 137 -0.31 16.29 -10.05
N SER A 138 -1.40 15.50 -10.04
CA SER A 138 -2.77 15.97 -9.91
C SER A 138 -3.55 15.13 -8.89
N LEU A 139 -4.26 15.77 -7.96
CA LEU A 139 -5.03 15.03 -6.95
C LEU A 139 -6.12 14.13 -7.55
N ASN A 140 -6.56 14.37 -8.79
CA ASN A 140 -7.55 13.52 -9.47
C ASN A 140 -7.06 12.08 -9.70
N GLU A 141 -5.75 11.88 -9.77
CA GLU A 141 -5.13 10.55 -9.95
C GLU A 141 -5.03 9.78 -8.62
N LEU A 142 -5.16 10.47 -7.49
CA LEU A 142 -4.97 9.90 -6.16
C LEU A 142 -5.88 8.69 -5.88
N PRO A 143 -7.19 8.69 -6.22
CA PRO A 143 -8.05 7.55 -5.95
C PRO A 143 -7.61 6.28 -6.66
N ASP A 144 -7.23 6.40 -7.94
CA ASP A 144 -6.79 5.27 -8.74
C ASP A 144 -5.43 4.76 -8.24
N LEU A 145 -4.54 5.67 -7.83
CA LEU A 145 -3.26 5.32 -7.26
C LEU A 145 -3.36 4.67 -5.87
N VAL A 146 -4.20 5.20 -4.98
CA VAL A 146 -4.46 4.60 -3.66
C VAL A 146 -5.06 3.21 -3.85
N ALA A 147 -6.07 3.06 -4.71
CA ALA A 147 -6.62 1.74 -5.04
C ALA A 147 -5.54 0.80 -5.58
N ALA A 148 -4.61 1.33 -6.37
CA ALA A 148 -3.54 0.54 -6.93
C ALA A 148 -2.50 0.10 -5.89
N LEU A 149 -2.18 0.96 -4.94
CA LEU A 149 -1.25 0.73 -3.84
C LEU A 149 -1.85 -0.05 -2.66
N SER A 150 -3.16 -0.01 -2.47
CA SER A 150 -3.91 -0.81 -1.51
C SER A 150 -4.05 -2.27 -1.94
N PHE A 151 -3.83 -2.59 -3.22
CA PHE A 151 -3.69 -3.97 -3.69
C PHE A 151 -2.23 -4.40 -3.59
N GLY A 152 -1.84 -4.87 -2.40
CA GLY A 152 -0.49 -5.35 -2.16
C GLY A 152 -0.16 -6.61 -2.98
N VAL A 153 0.97 -6.58 -3.70
CA VAL A 153 1.49 -7.73 -4.43
C VAL A 153 2.85 -8.10 -3.84
N PHE A 154 2.91 -9.22 -3.13
CA PHE A 154 4.19 -9.79 -2.69
C PHE A 154 4.95 -10.35 -3.89
N VAL A 155 6.24 -10.03 -4.03
CA VAL A 155 7.09 -10.57 -5.10
C VAL A 155 8.10 -11.59 -4.56
N SER A 156 7.98 -12.83 -5.06
CA SER A 156 8.90 -13.93 -4.82
C SER A 156 9.91 -14.05 -5.98
N TYR A 157 11.20 -14.05 -5.66
CA TYR A 157 12.29 -14.14 -6.64
C TYR A 157 13.58 -14.66 -6.02
N CYS A 158 14.49 -15.21 -6.83
CA CYS A 158 15.86 -15.51 -6.37
C CYS A 158 16.68 -14.22 -6.37
N HIS A 159 17.60 -14.05 -5.43
CA HIS A 159 18.42 -12.82 -5.34
C HIS A 159 19.16 -12.49 -6.65
N HIS A 160 19.56 -13.51 -7.42
CA HIS A 160 20.18 -13.31 -8.73
C HIS A 160 19.29 -12.59 -9.75
N ASP A 161 17.97 -12.68 -9.58
CA ASP A 161 16.97 -12.07 -10.47
C ASP A 161 16.65 -10.62 -10.07
N GLU A 162 17.33 -10.06 -9.07
CA GLU A 162 17.09 -8.70 -8.57
C GLU A 162 17.09 -7.63 -9.68
N PRO A 163 18.01 -7.63 -10.67
CA PRO A 163 17.97 -6.66 -11.75
C PRO A 163 16.67 -6.75 -12.57
N PHE A 164 16.17 -7.97 -12.83
CA PHE A 164 14.91 -8.18 -13.52
C PHE A 164 13.73 -7.71 -12.67
N VAL A 165 13.71 -8.07 -11.38
CA VAL A 165 12.64 -7.66 -10.45
C VAL A 165 12.58 -6.15 -10.29
N ARG A 166 13.72 -5.45 -10.23
CA ARG A 166 13.76 -3.98 -10.23
C ARG A 166 13.16 -3.37 -11.50
N ARG A 167 13.31 -4.04 -12.65
CA ARG A 167 12.68 -3.62 -13.91
C ARG A 167 11.17 -3.84 -13.85
N VAL A 168 10.70 -4.97 -13.32
CA VAL A 168 9.28 -5.25 -13.08
C VAL A 168 8.68 -4.21 -12.12
N GLU A 169 9.33 -3.97 -10.99
CA GLU A 169 8.92 -2.99 -9.97
C GLU A 169 8.77 -1.60 -10.57
N LYS A 170 9.73 -1.13 -11.38
CA LYS A 170 9.62 0.15 -12.10
C LYS A 170 8.45 0.18 -13.08
N ALA A 171 8.20 -0.89 -13.82
CA ALA A 171 7.12 -0.96 -14.80
C ALA A 171 5.75 -0.95 -14.12
N LEU A 172 5.60 -1.71 -13.04
CA LEU A 172 4.37 -1.80 -12.25
C LEU A 172 4.11 -0.54 -11.42
N ALA A 173 5.16 0.09 -10.87
CA ALA A 173 5.04 1.33 -10.10
C ALA A 173 4.57 2.52 -10.94
N ARG A 174 4.98 2.59 -12.23
CA ARG A 174 4.46 3.58 -13.18
C ARG A 174 2.94 3.48 -13.37
N GLU A 175 2.39 2.29 -13.18
CA GLU A 175 0.97 1.99 -13.27
C GLU A 175 0.30 1.90 -11.88
N GLY A 176 0.95 2.49 -10.87
CA GLY A 176 0.43 2.60 -9.50
C GLY A 176 0.51 1.33 -8.66
N VAL A 177 1.17 0.27 -9.12
CA VAL A 177 1.27 -0.99 -8.39
C VAL A 177 2.61 -1.07 -7.67
N LYS A 178 2.59 -1.09 -6.33
CA LYS A 178 3.78 -1.33 -5.52
C LYS A 178 3.97 -2.82 -5.28
N LEU A 179 5.15 -3.32 -5.63
CA LEU A 179 5.57 -4.66 -5.24
C LEU A 179 6.15 -4.64 -3.83
N TRP A 180 5.69 -5.58 -3.02
CA TRP A 180 6.25 -5.87 -1.71
C TRP A 180 7.36 -6.89 -1.86
N ARG A 181 8.59 -6.44 -1.69
CA ARG A 181 9.76 -7.31 -1.61
C ARG A 181 9.95 -7.77 -0.17
N ASP A 182 10.41 -9.00 -0.01
CA ASP A 182 10.88 -9.51 1.26
C ASP A 182 11.98 -8.56 1.80
N LYS A 183 11.71 -7.88 2.92
CA LYS A 183 12.71 -7.09 3.63
C LYS A 183 13.63 -8.09 4.30
N ARG A 184 14.72 -8.43 3.62
CA ARG A 184 15.85 -9.14 4.24
C ARG A 184 16.62 -8.30 5.25
N ASP A 185 16.13 -7.10 5.58
CA ASP A 185 16.54 -6.31 6.74
C ASP A 185 15.99 -6.94 8.05
N ALA A 186 16.05 -8.26 8.15
CA ALA A 186 15.75 -8.99 9.37
C ALA A 186 16.92 -8.78 10.34
N TYR A 187 16.61 -8.37 11.56
CA TYR A 187 17.62 -8.23 12.61
C TYR A 187 18.02 -9.62 13.11
N VAL A 188 19.22 -9.71 13.69
CA VAL A 188 19.69 -10.95 14.32
C VAL A 188 18.69 -11.36 15.40
N GLY A 189 18.05 -12.54 15.23
CA GLY A 189 17.03 -13.07 16.13
C GLY A 189 15.60 -13.06 15.57
N ASP A 190 15.35 -12.42 14.43
CA ASP A 190 14.04 -12.41 13.79
C ASP A 190 13.67 -13.79 13.20
N ASP A 191 12.41 -14.18 13.38
CA ASP A 191 11.81 -15.33 12.70
C ASP A 191 11.44 -14.92 11.26
N LEU A 192 12.46 -14.92 10.39
CA LEU A 192 12.33 -14.56 8.97
C LEU A 192 11.21 -15.35 8.27
N GLU A 193 11.01 -16.61 8.65
CA GLU A 193 9.99 -17.46 8.06
C GLU A 193 8.58 -16.94 8.38
N ARG A 194 8.33 -16.59 9.64
CA ARG A 194 7.04 -16.05 10.06
C ARG A 194 6.73 -14.73 9.37
N THR A 195 7.70 -13.83 9.26
CA THR A 195 7.55 -12.54 8.57
C THR A 195 7.09 -12.71 7.12
N ILE A 196 7.63 -13.72 6.42
CA ILE A 196 7.29 -13.99 5.03
C ILE A 196 5.94 -14.67 4.88
N ILE A 197 5.61 -15.58 5.78
CA ILE A 197 4.26 -16.15 5.85
C ILE A 197 3.23 -15.04 6.03
N ASP A 198 3.46 -14.14 7.00
CA ASP A 198 2.57 -13.02 7.27
C ASP A 198 2.51 -12.06 6.07
N ALA A 199 3.64 -11.80 5.39
CA ALA A 199 3.68 -10.98 4.18
C ALA A 199 2.87 -11.62 3.03
N ILE A 200 3.04 -12.92 2.76
CA ILE A 200 2.30 -13.62 1.71
C ILE A 200 0.80 -13.64 2.03
N GLN A 201 0.43 -13.91 3.29
CA GLN A 201 -0.97 -14.01 3.70
C GLN A 201 -1.70 -12.65 3.78
N SER A 202 -0.97 -11.58 4.09
CA SER A 202 -1.54 -10.23 4.16
C SER A 202 -1.69 -9.56 2.79
N ASN A 203 -1.03 -10.08 1.74
CA ASN A 203 -1.09 -9.51 0.39
C ASN A 203 -2.12 -10.25 -0.49
N PRO A 204 -3.06 -9.53 -1.13
CA PRO A 204 -4.04 -10.14 -2.04
C PRO A 204 -3.41 -10.65 -3.35
N GLY A 205 -2.20 -10.20 -3.70
CA GLY A 205 -1.43 -10.66 -4.85
C GLY A 205 -0.11 -11.33 -4.45
N PHE A 206 0.28 -12.36 -5.20
CA PHE A 206 1.57 -13.02 -5.10
C PHE A 206 2.18 -13.16 -6.50
N LEU A 207 3.16 -12.34 -6.82
CA LEU A 207 3.91 -12.40 -8.08
C LEU A 207 5.15 -13.26 -7.87
N VAL A 208 5.42 -14.20 -8.78
CA VAL A 208 6.62 -15.03 -8.71
C VAL A 208 7.41 -14.95 -10.01
N VAL A 209 8.70 -14.64 -9.90
CA VAL A 209 9.62 -14.58 -11.03
C VAL A 209 10.30 -15.93 -11.22
N LEU A 210 10.10 -16.52 -12.40
CA LEU A 210 10.58 -17.84 -12.78
C LEU A 210 11.79 -17.71 -13.71
N THR A 211 12.95 -18.09 -13.18
CA THR A 211 14.23 -18.30 -13.88
C THR A 211 14.73 -19.70 -13.56
N ARG A 212 15.75 -20.19 -14.27
CA ARG A 212 16.37 -21.49 -13.92
C ARG A 212 16.84 -21.54 -12.48
N LYS A 213 17.33 -20.40 -11.96
CA LYS A 213 17.81 -20.27 -10.57
C LYS A 213 16.66 -20.20 -9.57
N SER A 214 15.58 -19.47 -9.87
CA SER A 214 14.47 -19.37 -8.93
C SER A 214 13.70 -20.68 -8.78
N ILE A 215 13.55 -21.48 -9.83
CA ILE A 215 12.90 -22.78 -9.72
C ILE A 215 13.71 -23.80 -8.90
N GLN A 216 15.03 -23.63 -8.84
CA GLN A 216 15.94 -24.44 -8.01
C GLN A 216 16.03 -23.95 -6.56
N SER A 217 15.53 -22.74 -6.27
CA SER A 217 15.57 -22.18 -4.93
C SER A 217 14.51 -22.84 -4.04
N GLU A 218 14.95 -23.52 -2.99
CA GLU A 218 14.05 -24.10 -1.97
C GLU A 218 13.12 -23.05 -1.36
N TRP A 219 13.64 -21.83 -1.19
CA TRP A 219 12.90 -20.70 -0.67
C TRP A 219 11.72 -20.30 -1.55
N VAL A 220 11.98 -20.07 -2.84
CA VAL A 220 10.93 -19.71 -3.82
C VAL A 220 9.89 -20.83 -3.90
N GLN A 221 10.30 -22.10 -3.87
CA GLN A 221 9.38 -23.23 -3.84
C GLN A 221 8.49 -23.24 -2.59
N ARG A 222 9.04 -22.85 -1.43
CA ARG A 222 8.29 -22.73 -0.17
C ARG A 222 7.26 -21.60 -0.24
N GLU A 223 7.65 -20.42 -0.72
CA GLU A 223 6.76 -19.26 -0.90
C GLU A 223 5.62 -19.58 -1.88
N ILE A 224 5.91 -20.22 -3.01
CA ILE A 224 4.90 -20.70 -3.97
C ILE A 224 3.91 -21.64 -3.28
N LYS A 225 4.40 -22.59 -2.45
CA LYS A 225 3.55 -23.54 -1.73
C LYS A 225 2.64 -22.83 -0.72
N LEU A 226 3.13 -21.80 -0.04
CA LEU A 226 2.35 -20.99 0.89
C LEU A 226 1.27 -20.20 0.15
N ALA A 227 1.66 -19.47 -0.89
CA ALA A 227 0.73 -18.68 -1.71
C ALA A 227 -0.35 -19.55 -2.37
N ALA A 228 0.01 -20.74 -2.87
CA ALA A 228 -0.93 -21.65 -3.53
C ALA A 228 -1.96 -22.26 -2.59
N LYS A 229 -1.66 -22.34 -1.29
CA LYS A 229 -2.61 -22.76 -0.24
C LYS A 229 -3.45 -21.60 0.28
N GLY A 230 -2.97 -20.36 0.12
CA GLY A 230 -3.62 -19.15 0.59
C GLY A 230 -4.74 -18.65 -0.33
N SER A 231 -5.23 -17.45 -0.02
CA SER A 231 -6.23 -16.73 -0.82
C SER A 231 -5.63 -15.80 -1.87
N SER A 232 -4.30 -15.65 -1.89
CA SER A 232 -3.59 -14.72 -2.77
C SER A 232 -3.74 -15.12 -4.24
N SER A 233 -3.97 -14.13 -5.09
CA SER A 233 -3.94 -14.31 -6.54
C SER A 233 -2.49 -14.46 -6.99
N ILE A 234 -2.13 -15.63 -7.54
CA ILE A 234 -0.78 -15.91 -8.01
C ILE A 234 -0.60 -15.40 -9.44
N PHE A 235 0.45 -14.62 -9.67
CA PHE A 235 0.89 -14.09 -10.97
C PHE A 235 2.27 -14.63 -11.33
N PRO A 236 2.36 -15.78 -12.04
CA PRO A 236 3.64 -16.30 -12.50
C PRO A 236 4.19 -15.45 -13.65
N ILE A 237 5.45 -15.04 -13.55
CA ILE A 237 6.21 -14.37 -14.61
C ILE A 237 7.38 -15.26 -15.01
N VAL A 238 7.46 -15.64 -16.28
CA VAL A 238 8.64 -16.32 -16.84
C VAL A 238 9.61 -15.28 -17.36
N ALA A 239 10.78 -15.18 -16.73
CA ALA A 239 11.81 -14.19 -17.08
C ALA A 239 12.88 -14.76 -18.03
N GLU A 240 12.97 -16.08 -18.13
CA GLU A 240 13.92 -16.78 -19.00
C GLU A 240 13.20 -17.78 -19.90
N GLU A 241 13.60 -17.83 -21.17
CA GLU A 241 13.02 -18.75 -22.14
C GLU A 241 13.32 -20.22 -21.79
N GLY A 242 12.31 -21.06 -21.96
CA GLY A 242 12.39 -22.50 -21.71
C GLY A 242 12.34 -22.90 -20.23
N VAL A 243 12.02 -21.98 -19.31
CA VAL A 243 11.87 -22.30 -17.88
C VAL A 243 10.50 -22.93 -17.61
N PRO A 244 10.45 -24.16 -17.07
CA PRO A 244 9.19 -24.80 -16.74
C PRO A 244 8.55 -24.20 -15.48
N LEU A 245 7.22 -24.18 -15.43
CA LEU A 245 6.50 -23.79 -14.21
C LEU A 245 6.63 -24.88 -13.13
N PRO A 246 6.86 -24.50 -11.86
CA PRO A 246 6.78 -25.42 -10.73
C PRO A 246 5.43 -26.15 -10.66
N ALA A 247 5.44 -27.43 -10.30
CA ALA A 247 4.25 -28.30 -10.34
C ALA A 247 3.02 -27.73 -9.62
N LYS A 248 3.23 -26.97 -8.53
CA LYS A 248 2.14 -26.34 -7.76
C LYS A 248 1.40 -25.25 -8.50
N ILE A 249 2.02 -24.65 -9.52
CA ILE A 249 1.44 -23.57 -10.33
C ILE A 249 1.41 -23.92 -11.83
N ALA A 250 1.81 -25.12 -12.23
CA ALA A 250 1.86 -25.55 -13.64
C ALA A 250 0.50 -25.50 -14.38
N HIS A 251 -0.61 -25.55 -13.64
CA HIS A 251 -1.97 -25.41 -14.18
C HIS A 251 -2.43 -23.95 -14.33
N ARG A 252 -1.59 -22.97 -13.97
CA ARG A 252 -1.91 -21.54 -14.05
C ARG A 252 -1.33 -20.94 -15.32
N LEU A 253 -2.05 -19.97 -15.88
CA LEU A 253 -1.50 -19.09 -16.91
C LEU A 253 -0.36 -18.26 -16.33
N TYR A 254 0.63 -17.96 -17.16
CA TYR A 254 1.78 -17.13 -16.81
C TYR A 254 1.93 -15.99 -17.82
N ALA A 255 2.62 -14.94 -17.40
CA ALA A 255 3.11 -13.91 -18.29
C ALA A 255 4.53 -14.26 -18.74
N ASP A 256 4.74 -14.36 -20.05
CA ASP A 256 6.08 -14.48 -20.61
C ASP A 256 6.70 -13.08 -20.72
N CYS A 257 7.78 -12.85 -19.98
CA CYS A 257 8.56 -11.63 -19.99
C CYS A 257 10.00 -11.88 -20.44
N SER A 258 10.29 -13.04 -21.02
CA SER A 258 11.62 -13.40 -21.51
C SER A 258 11.96 -12.71 -22.83
N GLY A 259 13.25 -12.48 -23.07
CA GLY A 259 13.73 -11.81 -24.27
C GLY A 259 13.18 -10.38 -24.42
N ASP A 260 12.59 -10.11 -25.58
CA ASP A 260 11.97 -8.84 -25.95
C ASP A 260 10.51 -8.70 -25.48
N ARG A 261 9.90 -9.76 -24.92
CA ARG A 261 8.48 -9.81 -24.54
C ARG A 261 8.15 -9.18 -23.20
N PHE A 262 9.12 -8.58 -22.52
CA PHE A 262 8.94 -7.96 -21.20
C PHE A 262 7.74 -6.99 -21.14
N ALA A 263 7.60 -6.09 -22.12
CA ALA A 263 6.53 -5.08 -22.09
C ALA A 263 5.14 -5.72 -22.23
N GLU A 264 5.00 -6.69 -23.13
CA GLU A 264 3.75 -7.42 -23.33
C GLU A 264 3.37 -8.25 -22.11
N GLY A 265 4.33 -9.00 -21.55
CA GLY A 265 4.11 -9.81 -20.36
C GLY A 265 3.68 -8.97 -19.15
N ILE A 266 4.34 -7.83 -18.92
CA ILE A 266 3.94 -6.89 -17.86
C ILE A 266 2.55 -6.32 -18.11
N GLY A 267 2.21 -5.97 -19.36
CA GLY A 267 0.85 -5.52 -19.71
C GLY A 267 -0.23 -6.53 -19.32
N ARG A 268 0.02 -7.83 -19.51
CA ARG A 268 -0.91 -8.90 -19.11
C ARG A 268 -1.05 -9.02 -17.58
N VAL A 269 0.06 -8.90 -16.85
CA VAL A 269 0.05 -8.88 -15.38
C VAL A 269 -0.79 -7.72 -14.87
N MET A 270 -0.57 -6.53 -15.43
CA MET A 270 -1.29 -5.30 -15.09
C MET A 270 -2.80 -5.43 -15.33
N ALA A 271 -3.21 -5.89 -16.52
CA ALA A 271 -4.61 -6.11 -16.84
C ALA A 271 -5.28 -7.08 -15.83
N THR A 272 -4.56 -8.13 -15.44
CA THR A 272 -5.07 -9.11 -14.48
C THR A 272 -5.20 -8.52 -13.07
N ILE A 273 -4.20 -7.75 -12.62
CA ILE A 273 -4.24 -7.05 -11.34
C ILE A 273 -5.45 -6.09 -11.31
N GLN A 274 -5.67 -5.32 -12.38
CA GLN A 274 -6.78 -4.38 -12.45
C GLN A 274 -8.14 -5.09 -12.40
N GLN A 275 -8.32 -6.18 -13.16
CA GLN A 275 -9.56 -6.97 -13.12
C GLN A 275 -9.85 -7.53 -11.72
N ARG A 276 -8.80 -7.94 -10.98
CA ARG A 276 -8.92 -8.46 -9.62
C ARG A 276 -9.29 -7.37 -8.62
N ARG A 277 -8.79 -6.13 -8.79
CA ARG A 277 -9.22 -4.96 -8.01
C ARG A 277 -10.72 -4.71 -8.15
N ASP A 278 -11.20 -4.64 -9.39
CA ASP A 278 -12.61 -4.34 -9.68
C ASP A 278 -13.56 -5.43 -9.14
N SER A 279 -13.12 -6.68 -9.20
CA SER A 279 -13.88 -7.83 -8.69
C SER A 279 -13.91 -7.89 -7.16
N GLY A 280 -12.80 -7.53 -6.49
CA GLY A 280 -12.73 -7.39 -5.03
C GLY A 280 -13.66 -6.30 -4.50
N HIS A 281 -13.72 -5.17 -5.21
CA HIS A 281 -14.60 -4.04 -4.88
C HIS A 281 -16.09 -4.40 -4.94
N LYS A 282 -16.51 -5.22 -5.93
CA LYS A 282 -17.89 -5.72 -6.04
C LYS A 282 -18.27 -6.69 -4.93
N ARG A 283 -17.31 -7.48 -4.43
CA ARG A 283 -17.54 -8.45 -3.34
C ARG A 283 -17.67 -7.78 -1.97
N ALA A 284 -16.93 -6.69 -1.73
CA ALA A 284 -17.00 -5.91 -0.49
C ALA A 284 -18.30 -5.07 -0.36
N LYS A 285 -18.94 -4.72 -1.49
CA LYS A 285 -20.24 -4.00 -1.51
C LYS A 285 -21.47 -4.91 -1.42
N ALA A 286 -21.31 -6.23 -1.43
CA ALA A 286 -22.44 -7.14 -1.25
C ALA A 286 -22.85 -7.16 0.23
N PRO A 287 -24.12 -6.92 0.58
CA PRO A 287 -24.56 -7.04 1.97
C PRO A 287 -24.33 -8.48 2.44
N ALA A 288 -23.78 -8.62 3.64
CA ALA A 288 -23.53 -9.93 4.24
C ALA A 288 -24.82 -10.75 4.20
N LYS A 289 -24.85 -11.80 3.38
CA LYS A 289 -26.00 -12.71 3.33
C LYS A 289 -26.15 -13.33 4.72
N GLN A 290 -27.23 -12.97 5.39
CA GLN A 290 -27.65 -13.55 6.64
C GLN A 290 -27.84 -15.05 6.39
N VAL A 291 -26.95 -15.86 6.96
CA VAL A 291 -27.06 -17.33 6.89
C VAL A 291 -28.16 -17.71 7.86
N GLU A 292 -29.40 -17.80 7.38
CA GLU A 292 -30.44 -18.54 8.08
C GLU A 292 -30.03 -20.01 8.16
N ARG A 293 -29.62 -20.43 9.35
CA ARG A 293 -29.48 -21.85 9.68
C ARG A 293 -30.88 -22.46 9.69
N LYS A 294 -31.27 -23.15 8.61
CA LYS A 294 -32.35 -24.13 8.68
C LYS A 294 -31.78 -25.42 9.27
N ILE A 295 -32.23 -25.70 10.49
CA ILE A 295 -32.16 -27.03 11.10
C ILE A 295 -33.23 -27.88 10.40
N LEU A 296 -32.81 -28.97 9.76
CA LEU A 296 -33.54 -30.24 9.65
C LEU A 296 -32.51 -31.37 9.78
#